data_AF-A0AAJ5QQ28-F1
#
_entry.id   AF-A0AAJ5QQ28-F1
#
_cell.length_a   1.000
_cell.length_b   1.000
_cell.length_c   1.000
_cell.angle_alpha   90.00
_cell.angle_beta   90.00
_cell.angle_gamma   90.00
#
_symmetry.space_group_name_H-M   'P 1'
#
loop_
_entity.id
_entity.type
_entity.pdbx_description
1 polymer ?
#
loop_
_entity_poly.entity_id
_entity_poly.type
_entity_poly.pdbx_seq_one_letter_code
_entity_poly.pdbx_strand_id
1 'polypeptide(L)' 'MAMTAAQEAAFKAGSGNVEPNLLHLLCLGLLIGFLFFWAAWAIVDVYSGWTNQRLKEGAMGRAVVRSVLLLVVSIWMFCS' A
#
# COMPACT_ATOMS: atom_id res chain seq x y z
N MET A 1 -16.78 12.14 -3.72
CA MET A 1 -18.18 11.91 -4.14
C MET A 1 -18.64 10.62 -3.48
N ALA A 2 -19.60 10.68 -2.57
CA ALA A 2 -20.17 9.48 -1.95
C ALA A 2 -21.14 8.80 -2.92
N MET A 3 -21.28 7.47 -2.85
CA MET A 3 -22.30 6.75 -3.60
C MET A 3 -23.70 7.26 -3.24
N THR A 4 -24.56 7.41 -4.23
CA THR A 4 -25.97 7.67 -3.98
C THR A 4 -26.64 6.41 -3.43
N ALA A 5 -27.73 6.57 -2.67
CA ALA A 5 -28.47 5.44 -2.09
C ALA A 5 -28.93 4.42 -3.16
N ALA A 6 -29.28 4.88 -4.36
CA ALA A 6 -29.66 4.02 -5.48
C ALA A 6 -28.48 3.16 -5.98
N GLN A 7 -27.28 3.73 -6.05
CA GLN A 7 -26.08 2.99 -6.41
C GLN A 7 -25.71 1.97 -5.33
N GLU A 8 -25.90 2.32 -4.05
CA GLU A 8 -25.58 1.40 -2.95
C GLU A 8 -26.51 0.18 -2.93
N ALA A 9 -27.81 0.42 -3.14
CA ALA A 9 -28.79 -0.64 -3.27
C ALA A 9 -28.50 -1.55 -4.49
N ALA A 10 -28.17 -0.96 -5.64
CA ALA A 10 -27.82 -1.73 -6.84
C ALA A 10 -26.55 -2.57 -6.64
N PHE A 11 -25.53 -2.02 -5.96
CA PHE A 11 -24.30 -2.75 -5.63
C PHE A 11 -24.59 -3.91 -4.68
N LYS A 12 -25.31 -3.68 -3.58
CA LYS A 12 -25.68 -4.74 -2.61
C LYS A 12 -26.48 -5.86 -3.28
N ALA A 13 -27.41 -5.52 -4.17
CA ALA A 13 -28.19 -6.50 -4.91
C ALA A 13 -27.33 -7.35 -5.87
N GLY A 14 -26.35 -6.75 -6.54
CA GLY A 14 -25.45 -7.45 -7.47
C GLY A 14 -24.31 -8.21 -6.79
N SER A 15 -23.86 -7.77 -5.62
CA SER A 15 -22.70 -8.34 -4.91
C SER A 15 -23.07 -9.49 -3.96
N GLY A 16 -24.36 -9.80 -3.80
CA GLY A 16 -24.83 -10.81 -2.85
C GLY A 16 -24.88 -10.30 -1.41
N ASN A 17 -25.39 -9.08 -1.19
CA ASN A 17 -25.46 -8.39 0.10
C ASN A 17 -24.10 -8.03 0.73
N VAL A 18 -23.03 -7.91 -0.06
CA VAL A 18 -21.74 -7.42 0.45
C VAL A 18 -21.82 -5.91 0.65
N GLU A 19 -21.46 -5.45 1.85
CA GLU A 19 -21.34 -4.02 2.14
C GLU A 19 -20.17 -3.39 1.38
N PRO A 20 -20.39 -2.24 0.69
CA PRO A 20 -19.32 -1.54 -0.02
C PRO A 20 -18.13 -1.18 0.88
N ASN A 21 -18.41 -0.86 2.16
CA ASN A 21 -17.38 -0.52 3.15
C ASN A 21 -16.46 -1.71 3.47
N LEU A 22 -16.99 -2.94 3.49
CA LEU A 22 -16.19 -4.13 3.72
C LEU A 22 -15.20 -4.35 2.57
N LEU A 23 -15.66 -4.17 1.33
CA LEU A 23 -14.81 -4.31 0.15
C LEU A 23 -13.73 -3.22 0.13
N HIS A 24 -14.09 -1.99 0.49
CA HIS A 24 -13.15 -0.89 0.66
C HIS A 24 -12.05 -1.27 1.66
N LEU A 25 -12.42 -1.70 2.87
CA LEU A 25 -11.48 -2.09 3.92
C LEU A 25 -10.56 -3.24 3.49
N LEU A 26 -11.09 -4.23 2.78
CA LEU A 26 -10.31 -5.34 2.25
C LEU A 26 -9.26 -4.84 1.25
N CYS A 27 -9.65 -4.01 0.28
CA CYS A 27 -8.74 -3.44 -0.71
C CYS A 27 -7.66 -2.56 -0.04
N LEU A 28 -8.05 -1.74 0.94
CA LEU A 28 -7.13 -0.93 1.73
C LEU A 28 -6.12 -1.80 2.49
N GLY A 29 -6.61 -2.83 3.19
CA GLY A 29 -5.77 -3.75 3.94
C GLY A 29 -4.78 -4.50 3.05
N LEU A 30 -5.23 -4.97 1.88
CA LEU A 30 -4.36 -5.62 0.89
C LEU A 30 -3.29 -4.66 0.35
N LEU A 31 -3.67 -3.43 0.01
CA LEU A 31 -2.72 -2.42 -0.48
C LEU A 31 -1.64 -2.13 0.55
N ILE A 32 -2.03 -1.79 1.77
CA ILE A 32 -1.10 -1.42 2.83
C ILE A 32 -0.26 -2.64 3.25
N GLY A 33 -0.88 -3.80 3.41
CA GLY A 33 -0.18 -5.05 3.73
C GLY A 33 0.87 -5.40 2.67
N PHE A 34 0.53 -5.29 1.39
CA PHE A 34 1.47 -5.50 0.30
C PHE A 34 2.62 -4.49 0.31
N LEU A 35 2.33 -3.21 0.58
CA LEU A 35 3.37 -2.18 0.67
C LEU A 35 4.36 -2.44 1.81
N PHE A 36 3.90 -2.87 2.97
CA PHE A 36 4.78 -3.24 4.07
C PHE A 36 5.61 -4.49 3.75
N PHE A 37 4.99 -5.50 3.13
CA PHE A 37 5.70 -6.69 2.68
C PHE A 37 6.79 -6.33 1.65
N TRP A 38 6.45 -5.50 0.67
CA TRP A 38 7.39 -5.00 -0.32
C TRP A 38 8.51 -4.17 0.32
N ALA A 39 8.20 -3.30 1.28
CA ALA A 39 9.20 -2.48 1.96
C ALA A 39 10.18 -3.35 2.77
N ALA A 40 9.70 -4.37 3.46
CA ALA A 40 10.54 -5.33 4.17
C ALA A 40 11.48 -6.06 3.20
N TRP A 41 10.95 -6.53 2.07
CA TRP A 41 11.75 -7.18 1.03
C TRP A 41 12.80 -6.23 0.43
N ALA A 42 12.41 -4.99 0.11
CA ALA A 42 13.32 -3.97 -0.43
C ALA A 42 14.46 -3.64 0.55
N ILE A 43 14.21 -3.63 1.86
CA ILE A 43 15.25 -3.42 2.87
C ILE A 43 16.26 -4.58 2.86
N VAL A 44 15.78 -5.83 2.78
CA VAL A 44 16.65 -7.02 2.69
C VAL A 44 17.50 -6.99 1.42
N ASP A 45 16.92 -6.61 0.29
CA ASP A 45 17.63 -6.48 -0.99
C ASP A 45 18.70 -5.38 -0.92
N VAL A 46 18.37 -4.22 -0.35
CA VAL A 46 19.34 -3.13 -0.17
C VAL A 46 20.46 -3.54 0.79
N TYR A 47 20.13 -4.20 1.89
CA TYR A 47 21.11 -4.71 2.86
C TYR A 47 22.05 -5.72 2.23
N SER A 48 21.52 -6.72 1.50
CA SER A 48 22.34 -7.71 0.78
C SER A 48 23.18 -7.07 -0.33
N GLY A 49 22.69 -6.03 -1.00
CA GLY A 49 23.47 -5.27 -1.99
C GLY A 49 24.62 -4.47 -1.36
N TRP A 50 24.42 -3.95 -0.15
CA TRP A 50 25.44 -3.21 0.60
C TRP A 50 26.53 -4.13 1.15
N THR A 51 26.19 -5.28 1.74
CA THR A 51 27.16 -6.24 2.29
C THR A 51 28.09 -6.80 1.21
N ASN A 52 27.59 -6.94 -0.02
CA ASN A 52 28.39 -7.38 -1.17
C ASN A 52 29.22 -6.27 -1.83
N GLN A 53 29.33 -5.07 -1.22
CA GLN A 53 30.01 -3.87 -1.74
C GLN A 53 29.57 -3.43 -3.14
N ARG A 54 28.37 -3.83 -3.58
CA ARG A 54 27.86 -3.50 -4.93
C ARG A 54 27.21 -2.11 -4.99
N LEU A 55 27.02 -1.45 -3.84
CA LEU A 55 26.32 -0.17 -3.73
C LEU A 55 27.21 0.91 -3.08
N LYS A 56 27.31 2.07 -3.75
CA LYS A 56 27.82 3.30 -3.12
C LYS A 56 26.85 3.72 -2.00
N GLU A 57 27.36 4.06 -0.82
CA GLU A 57 26.59 4.40 0.38
C GLU A 57 25.47 5.43 0.13
N GLY A 58 25.69 6.41 -0.76
CA GLY A 58 24.67 7.39 -1.14
C GLY A 58 23.45 6.85 -1.89
N ALA A 59 23.53 5.65 -2.49
CA ALA A 59 22.39 5.00 -3.15
C ALA A 59 21.44 4.35 -2.14
N MET A 60 21.96 3.84 -1.01
CA MET A 60 21.19 3.22 0.06
C MET A 60 20.27 4.25 0.73
N GLY A 61 20.81 5.41 1.12
CA GLY A 61 20.00 6.47 1.75
C GLY A 61 18.85 6.94 0.86
N ARG A 62 19.08 7.06 -0.46
CA ARG A 62 18.00 7.41 -1.41
C ARG A 62 16.94 6.33 -1.52
N ALA A 63 17.31 5.05 -1.48
CA ALA A 63 16.35 3.95 -1.53
C ALA A 63 15.46 3.95 -0.27
N VAL A 64 16.06 4.09 0.92
CA VAL A 64 15.32 4.15 2.19
C VAL A 64 14.36 5.34 2.22
N VAL A 65 14.83 6.54 1.86
CA VAL A 65 13.97 7.74 1.83
C VAL A 65 12.80 7.57 0.85
N ARG A 66 13.04 7.00 -0.34
CA ARG A 66 11.97 6.75 -1.32
C ARG A 66 10.94 5.75 -0.79
N SER A 67 11.37 4.68 -0.13
CA SER A 67 10.46 3.70 0.46
C SER A 67 9.63 4.30 1.59
N VAL A 68 10.24 5.10 2.47
CA VAL A 68 9.53 5.79 3.56
C VAL A 68 8.51 6.79 3.01
N LEU A 69 8.90 7.62 2.03
CA LEU A 69 7.99 8.57 1.39
C LEU A 69 6.80 7.85 0.74
N LEU A 70 7.05 6.73 0.06
CA LEU A 70 6.00 5.94 -0.57
C LEU A 70 5.00 5.40 0.46
N LEU A 71 5.47 4.91 1.61
CA LEU A 71 4.61 4.47 2.70
C LEU A 71 3.79 5.62 3.30
N VAL A 72 4.44 6.75 3.62
CA VAL A 72 3.77 7.92 4.23
C VAL A 72 2.70 8.49 3.30
N VAL A 73 3.03 8.67 2.01
CA VAL A 73 2.08 9.19 1.02
C VAL A 73 0.93 8.23 0.82
N SER A 74 1.18 6.92 0.77
CA SER A 74 0.11 5.92 0.61
C SER A 74 -0.82 5.89 1.82
N ILE A 75 -0.28 5.93 3.04
CA ILE A 75 -1.09 5.99 4.26
C ILE A 75 -1.91 7.28 4.29
N TRP A 76 -1.29 8.42 4.00
CA TRP A 76 -2.02 9.68 3.93
C TRP A 76 -3.13 9.65 2.87
N MET A 77 -2.84 9.20 1.65
CA MET A 77 -3.80 9.27 0.55
C MET A 77 -4.98 8.32 0.70
N PHE A 78 -4.78 7.15 1.33
CA PHE A 78 -5.80 6.10 1.39
C PHE A 78 -6.41 5.89 2.78
N CYS A 79 -5.72 6.27 3.86
CA CYS A 79 -6.21 6.08 5.23
C CYS A 79 -6.63 7.39 5.93
N SER A 80 -6.51 8.57 5.29
CA SER A 80 -7.05 9.85 5.79
C SER A 80 -8.40 10.17 5.17
#